data_AF-A0A920LRN6-F1
#
_entry.id   AF-A0A920LRN6-F1
#
_cell.length_a   1.000
_cell.length_b   1.000
_cell.length_c   1.000
_cell.angle_alpha   90.00
_cell.angle_beta   90.00
_cell.angle_gamma   90.00
#
_symmetry.space_group_name_H-M   'P 1'
#
loop_
_entity.id
_entity.type
_entity.pdbx_description
1 polymer ?
#
loop_
_entity_poly.entity_id
_entity_poly.type
_entity_poly.pdbx_seq_one_letter_code
_entity_poly.pdbx_strand_id
1 'polypeptide(L)'
;MKDIPSERVVFNEVTKSAILAAMDKPREINYDLVNAYLARRALDYLVGFNLSPVLWRKLPGAKSAGRVQSVALRLICNREADIESFYSEEYWSIDTKLKTQDDKHLIARLVSLDSKKVGKLDITSEKQSKEIEEKIKGATFSVLSVDTKRTKRQPSAPFTTSTLQQEASRKLGFSASRTMQIAQRLYEGIQVGSEHRINHLMRTMAYK
;
A
#
# COMPACT_ATOMS: atom_id res chain seq x y z
N MET A 1 -11.25 35.71 29.35
CA MET A 1 -11.51 34.34 28.86
C MET A 1 -10.82 33.24 29.66
N LYS A 2 -9.93 33.53 30.63
CA LYS A 2 -9.23 32.48 31.41
C LYS A 2 -10.08 31.81 32.50
N ASP A 3 -11.24 32.38 32.86
CA ASP A 3 -12.03 31.93 34.03
C ASP A 3 -13.41 31.34 33.65
N ILE A 4 -13.60 30.92 32.40
CA ILE A 4 -14.84 30.24 31.98
C ILE A 4 -14.56 28.73 31.93
N PRO A 5 -15.33 27.90 32.66
CA PRO A 5 -15.18 26.45 32.59
C PRO A 5 -15.39 25.98 31.14
N SER A 6 -14.44 25.20 30.63
CA SER A 6 -14.41 24.77 29.22
C SER A 6 -14.51 23.26 29.12
N GLU A 7 -15.44 22.78 28.30
CA GLU A 7 -15.69 21.37 28.07
C GLU A 7 -15.43 20.99 26.61
N ARG A 8 -15.00 19.74 26.36
CA ARG A 8 -14.64 19.27 25.02
C ARG A 8 -15.66 18.26 24.50
N VAL A 9 -16.44 18.68 23.51
CA VAL A 9 -17.34 17.80 22.74
C VAL A 9 -16.54 17.08 21.64
N VAL A 10 -16.70 15.75 21.54
CA VAL A 10 -16.01 14.91 20.52
C VAL A 10 -17.00 13.95 19.89
N PHE A 11 -17.00 13.87 18.56
CA PHE A 11 -17.79 12.93 17.77
C PHE A 11 -16.96 12.43 16.59
N ASN A 12 -17.24 11.19 16.17
CA ASN A 12 -16.56 10.53 15.04
C ASN A 12 -17.46 10.41 13.81
N GLU A 13 -18.67 10.94 13.89
CA GLU A 13 -19.66 10.93 12.83
C GLU A 13 -20.52 12.19 12.90
N VAL A 14 -20.86 12.77 11.75
CA VAL A 14 -21.71 13.96 11.65
C VAL A 14 -23.17 13.56 11.48
N THR A 15 -23.75 12.94 12.51
CA THR A 15 -25.19 12.61 12.58
C THR A 15 -25.86 13.29 13.75
N LYS A 16 -27.17 13.57 13.64
CA LYS A 16 -27.95 14.21 14.71
C LYS A 16 -27.82 13.45 16.04
N SER A 17 -27.90 12.12 16.01
CA SER A 17 -27.75 11.27 17.19
C SER A 17 -26.34 11.35 17.79
N ALA A 18 -25.28 11.27 16.98
CA ALA A 18 -23.90 11.36 17.47
C ALA A 18 -23.58 12.73 18.07
N ILE A 19 -24.08 13.82 17.48
CA ILE A 19 -23.88 15.18 17.99
C ILE A 19 -24.62 15.37 19.32
N LEU A 20 -25.89 14.97 19.41
CA LEU A 20 -26.65 15.09 20.66
C LEU A 20 -26.01 14.26 21.79
N ALA A 21 -25.57 13.04 21.49
CA ALA A 21 -24.87 12.19 22.45
C ALA A 21 -23.53 12.80 22.91
N ALA A 22 -22.79 13.45 22.00
CA ALA A 22 -21.53 14.11 22.34
C ALA A 22 -21.73 15.40 23.17
N MET A 23 -22.85 16.09 22.98
CA MET A 23 -23.23 17.27 23.77
C MET A 23 -23.69 16.88 25.18
N ASP A 24 -24.39 15.74 25.32
CA ASP A 24 -24.84 15.21 26.62
C ASP A 24 -23.68 14.68 27.47
N LYS A 25 -22.59 14.24 26.82
CA LYS A 25 -21.41 13.66 27.47
C LYS A 25 -20.11 14.36 27.02
N PRO A 26 -19.93 15.63 27.40
CA PRO A 26 -18.67 16.30 27.18
C PRO A 26 -17.56 15.61 27.98
N ARG A 27 -16.33 15.67 27.46
CA ARG A 27 -15.14 15.19 28.16
C ARG A 27 -14.26 16.35 28.57
N GLU A 28 -13.43 16.10 29.57
CA GLU A 28 -12.33 17.00 29.89
C GLU A 28 -11.30 17.05 28.75
N ILE A 29 -10.54 18.14 28.75
CA ILE A 29 -9.40 18.28 27.86
C ILE A 29 -8.35 17.25 28.31
N ASN A 30 -8.02 16.33 27.41
CA ASN A 30 -6.95 15.37 27.67
C ASN A 30 -5.61 16.06 27.42
N TYR A 31 -4.93 16.42 28.51
CA TYR A 31 -3.65 17.12 28.45
C TYR A 31 -2.51 16.25 27.91
N ASP A 32 -2.57 14.92 28.02
CA ASP A 32 -1.56 14.04 27.41
C ASP A 32 -1.57 14.15 25.89
N LEU A 33 -2.75 14.23 25.26
CA LEU A 33 -2.89 14.46 23.82
C LEU A 33 -2.37 15.84 23.41
N VAL A 34 -2.62 16.87 24.24
CA VAL A 34 -2.12 18.22 24.02
C VAL A 34 -0.59 18.24 24.11
N ASN A 35 -0.03 17.66 25.17
CA ASN A 35 1.41 17.59 25.40
C ASN A 35 2.12 16.77 24.31
N ALA A 36 1.52 15.66 23.85
CA ALA A 36 2.04 14.89 22.73
C ALA A 36 2.09 15.72 21.43
N TYR A 37 1.04 16.51 21.16
CA TYR A 37 1.02 17.43 20.01
C TYR A 37 2.09 18.51 20.13
N LEU A 38 2.21 19.15 21.30
CA LEU A 38 3.21 20.20 21.56
C LEU A 38 4.64 19.67 21.46
N ALA A 39 4.92 18.50 22.04
CA ALA A 39 6.21 17.84 21.95
C ALA A 39 6.59 17.53 20.50
N ARG A 40 5.64 16.98 19.71
CA ARG A 40 5.86 16.74 18.28
C ARG A 40 6.16 18.03 17.52
N ARG A 41 5.38 19.09 17.76
CA ARG A 41 5.57 20.40 17.12
C ARG A 41 6.94 20.99 17.46
N ALA A 42 7.34 20.93 18.72
CA ALA A 42 8.66 21.38 19.16
C ALA A 42 9.79 20.57 18.50
N LEU A 43 9.66 19.24 18.46
CA LEU A 43 10.63 18.36 17.81
C LEU A 43 10.77 18.67 16.31
N ASP A 44 9.66 18.72 15.58
CA ASP A 44 9.66 18.97 14.13
C ASP A 44 10.23 20.37 13.82
N TYR A 45 9.98 21.36 14.68
CA TYR A 45 10.57 22.70 14.59
C TYR A 45 12.09 22.68 14.84
N LEU A 46 12.55 22.04 15.92
CA LEU A 46 13.97 21.95 16.26
C LEU A 46 14.78 21.26 15.16
N VAL A 47 14.25 20.16 14.60
CA VAL A 47 14.90 19.46 13.49
C VAL A 47 14.97 20.38 12.26
N GLY A 48 13.87 21.00 11.87
CA GLY A 48 13.81 21.87 10.69
C GLY A 48 14.74 23.09 10.81
N PHE A 49 14.71 23.77 11.96
CA PHE A 49 15.50 24.96 12.23
C PHE A 49 17.01 24.68 12.25
N ASN A 50 17.43 23.57 12.88
CA ASN A 50 18.86 23.25 12.99
C ASN A 50 19.45 22.67 11.70
N LEU A 51 18.72 21.83 10.97
CA LEU A 51 19.25 21.12 9.81
C LEU A 51 19.16 21.91 8.49
N SER A 52 18.14 22.74 8.31
CA SER A 52 17.94 23.47 7.03
C SER A 52 19.11 24.42 6.71
N PRO A 53 19.69 25.19 7.65
CA PRO A 53 20.87 26.03 7.37
C PRO A 53 22.13 25.23 6.99
N VAL A 54 22.29 24.02 7.55
CA VAL A 54 23.39 23.13 7.15
C VAL A 54 23.17 22.62 5.73
N LEU A 55 21.92 22.23 5.42
CA LEU A 55 21.52 21.74 4.11
C LEU A 55 21.76 22.79 3.01
N TRP A 56 21.34 24.04 3.23
CA TRP A 56 21.54 25.12 2.26
C TRP A 56 23.01 25.44 1.99
N ARG A 57 23.88 25.32 3.01
CA ARG A 57 25.33 25.52 2.86
C ARG A 57 26.01 24.38 2.11
N LYS A 58 25.56 23.15 2.30
CA LYS A 58 26.21 21.95 1.72
C LYS A 58 25.62 21.51 0.38
N LEU A 59 24.35 21.82 0.14
CA LEU A 59 23.58 21.46 -1.05
C LEU A 59 22.79 22.68 -1.53
N PRO A 60 23.40 23.54 -2.36
CA PRO A 60 22.71 24.69 -2.95
C PRO A 60 21.46 24.25 -3.72
N GLY A 61 20.32 24.88 -3.45
CA GLY A 61 19.02 24.53 -4.05
C GLY A 61 18.16 23.56 -3.25
N ALA A 62 18.67 22.98 -2.16
CA ALA A 62 17.86 22.18 -1.26
C ALA A 62 16.81 23.05 -0.53
N LYS A 63 15.55 22.58 -0.44
CA LYS A 63 14.44 23.38 0.11
C LYS A 63 14.38 23.29 1.64
N SER A 64 14.22 22.09 2.18
CA SER A 64 14.00 21.86 3.60
C SER A 64 14.50 20.50 4.05
N ALA A 65 14.98 20.42 5.30
CA ALA A 65 15.16 19.16 6.01
C ALA A 65 13.97 18.92 6.94
N GLY A 66 13.47 17.69 6.99
CA GLY A 66 12.33 17.36 7.83
C GLY A 66 12.44 15.94 8.34
N ARG A 67 12.18 15.76 9.64
CA ARG A 67 12.32 14.46 10.33
C ARG A 67 11.64 13.31 9.58
N VAL A 68 10.45 13.56 9.02
CA VAL A 68 9.65 12.56 8.28
C VAL A 68 9.89 12.63 6.77
N GLN A 69 9.93 13.83 6.20
CA GLN A 69 10.08 14.03 4.75
C GLN A 69 11.42 13.49 4.22
N SER A 70 12.52 13.71 4.96
CA SER A 70 13.85 13.24 4.56
C SER A 70 13.95 11.71 4.58
N VAL A 71 13.25 11.04 5.50
CA VAL A 71 13.18 9.56 5.53
C VAL A 71 12.36 9.04 4.35
N ALA A 72 11.22 9.67 4.03
CA ALA A 72 10.42 9.30 2.87
C ALA A 72 11.20 9.47 1.56
N LEU A 73 11.93 10.59 1.41
CA LEU A 73 12.82 10.81 0.27
C LEU A 73 13.91 9.75 0.19
N ARG A 74 14.55 9.40 1.32
CA ARG A 74 15.57 8.35 1.38
C ARG A 74 15.03 7.00 0.88
N LEU A 75 13.81 6.62 1.21
CA LEU A 75 13.21 5.37 0.72
C LEU A 75 13.09 5.35 -0.81
N ILE A 76 12.72 6.49 -1.41
CA ILE A 76 12.64 6.63 -2.88
C ILE A 76 14.04 6.57 -3.48
N CYS A 77 15.00 7.34 -2.95
CA CYS A 77 16.37 7.34 -3.44
C CYS A 77 17.03 5.96 -3.35
N ASN A 78 16.82 5.23 -2.24
CA ASN A 78 17.32 3.87 -2.10
C ASN A 78 16.71 2.95 -3.17
N ARG A 79 15.40 3.04 -3.40
CA ARG A 79 14.72 2.22 -4.42
C ARG A 79 15.22 2.54 -5.83
N GLU A 80 15.56 3.80 -6.10
CA GLU A 80 16.16 4.21 -7.37
C GLU A 80 17.58 3.66 -7.50
N ALA A 81 18.40 3.76 -6.46
CA ALA A 81 19.74 3.16 -6.45
C ALA A 81 19.70 1.64 -6.65
N ASP A 82 18.69 0.95 -6.08
CA ASP A 82 18.46 -0.48 -6.32
C ASP A 82 18.10 -0.77 -7.79
N ILE A 83 17.38 0.14 -8.47
CA ILE A 83 17.08 0.04 -9.91
C ILE A 83 18.33 0.31 -10.74
N GLU A 84 19.11 1.35 -10.41
CA GLU A 84 20.34 1.71 -11.13
C GLU A 84 21.42 0.64 -11.01
N SER A 85 21.51 -0.04 -9.86
CA SER A 85 22.43 -1.15 -9.62
C SER A 85 21.88 -2.51 -10.07
N PHE A 86 20.68 -2.56 -10.65
CA PHE A 86 20.09 -3.79 -11.16
C PHE A 86 20.74 -4.18 -12.49
N TYR A 87 21.48 -5.28 -12.49
CA TYR A 87 21.99 -5.90 -13.71
C TYR A 87 20.97 -6.92 -14.22
N SER A 88 20.41 -6.68 -15.39
CA SER A 88 19.46 -7.59 -16.01
C SER A 88 20.18 -8.85 -16.51
N GLU A 89 19.76 -10.00 -16.02
CA GLU A 89 20.21 -11.30 -16.49
C GLU A 89 19.18 -11.91 -17.44
N GLU A 90 19.65 -12.42 -18.58
CA GLU A 90 18.81 -13.14 -19.52
C GLU A 90 18.45 -14.52 -18.96
N TYR A 91 17.17 -14.86 -19.00
CA TYR A 91 16.68 -16.19 -18.66
C TYR A 91 15.49 -16.57 -19.53
N TRP A 92 15.29 -17.88 -19.69
CA TRP A 92 14.24 -18.44 -20.52
C TRP A 92 13.31 -19.33 -19.69
N SER A 93 12.01 -19.28 -20.01
CA SER A 93 11.02 -20.22 -19.48
C SER A 93 10.40 -21.01 -20.62
N ILE A 94 10.23 -22.31 -20.43
CA ILE A 94 9.65 -23.19 -21.43
C ILE A 94 8.23 -23.54 -20.99
N ASP A 95 7.26 -23.05 -21.75
CA ASP A 95 5.84 -23.30 -21.57
C ASP A 95 5.34 -24.20 -22.72
N THR A 96 4.54 -25.21 -22.40
CA THR A 96 3.96 -26.15 -23.37
C THR A 96 2.44 -26.19 -23.27
N LYS A 97 1.78 -26.34 -24.42
CA LYS A 97 0.32 -26.54 -24.50
C LYS A 97 0.05 -28.03 -24.58
N LEU A 98 -0.45 -28.59 -23.50
CA LEU A 98 -0.84 -29.99 -23.42
C LEU A 98 -2.31 -30.15 -23.79
N LYS A 99 -2.62 -31.23 -24.50
CA LYS A 99 -3.98 -31.63 -24.84
C LYS A 99 -4.33 -32.89 -24.03
N THR A 100 -5.43 -32.83 -23.30
CA THR A 100 -5.97 -33.98 -22.57
C THR A 100 -6.73 -34.92 -23.50
N GLN A 101 -7.06 -36.13 -23.02
CA GLN A 101 -7.89 -37.08 -23.76
C GLN A 101 -9.28 -36.52 -24.08
N ASP A 102 -9.82 -35.65 -23.22
CA ASP A 102 -11.12 -34.97 -23.38
C ASP A 102 -11.05 -33.70 -24.26
N ASP A 103 -10.02 -33.56 -25.10
CA ASP A 103 -9.82 -32.38 -25.97
C ASP A 103 -9.67 -31.03 -25.22
N LYS A 104 -9.42 -31.06 -23.90
CA LYS A 104 -9.13 -29.83 -23.12
C LYS A 104 -7.66 -29.47 -23.23
N HIS A 105 -7.39 -28.17 -23.32
CA HIS A 105 -6.04 -27.62 -23.37
C HIS A 105 -5.57 -27.12 -22.00
N LEU A 106 -4.30 -27.37 -21.68
CA LEU A 106 -3.63 -26.94 -20.45
C LEU A 106 -2.29 -26.30 -20.82
N ILE A 107 -1.91 -25.22 -20.13
CA ILE A 107 -0.56 -24.67 -20.23
C ILE A 107 0.24 -25.22 -19.06
N ALA A 108 1.34 -25.90 -19.37
CA ALA A 108 2.29 -26.40 -18.38
C ALA A 108 3.64 -25.71 -18.56
N ARG A 109 4.34 -25.47 -17.46
CA ARG A 109 5.70 -24.93 -17.45
C ARG A 109 6.69 -26.00 -17.03
N LEU A 110 7.86 -26.04 -17.66
CA LEU A 110 8.95 -26.90 -17.25
C LEU A 110 9.42 -26.53 -15.83
N VAL A 111 9.38 -27.50 -14.92
CA VAL A 111 9.85 -27.35 -13.52
C VAL A 111 11.03 -28.26 -13.17
N SER A 112 11.29 -29.28 -14.00
CA SER A 112 12.40 -30.21 -13.82
C SER A 112 12.81 -30.83 -15.15
N LEU A 113 14.11 -30.98 -15.35
CA LEU A 113 14.72 -31.66 -16.50
C LEU A 113 15.73 -32.67 -15.97
N ASP A 114 15.70 -33.91 -16.47
CA ASP A 114 16.63 -34.98 -16.08
C ASP A 114 16.74 -35.18 -14.55
N SER A 115 15.60 -35.14 -13.85
CA SER A 115 15.48 -35.21 -12.37
C SER A 115 16.13 -34.05 -11.60
N LYS A 116 16.62 -33.01 -12.27
CA LYS A 116 17.05 -31.77 -11.64
C LYS A 116 15.93 -30.74 -11.70
N LYS A 117 15.64 -30.09 -10.57
CA LYS A 117 14.72 -28.95 -10.55
C LYS A 117 15.32 -27.81 -11.37
N VAL A 118 14.48 -27.21 -12.21
CA VAL A 118 14.83 -26.04 -13.01
C VAL A 118 14.16 -24.84 -12.35
N GLY A 119 14.98 -23.99 -11.76
CA GLY A 119 14.61 -22.69 -11.24
C GLY A 119 14.34 -21.68 -12.35
N LYS A 120 13.84 -20.50 -11.96
CA LYS A 120 13.48 -19.45 -12.90
C LYS A 120 14.68 -18.94 -13.73
N LEU A 121 15.89 -19.00 -13.18
CA LEU A 121 17.12 -18.43 -13.78
C LEU A 121 18.08 -19.50 -14.33
N ASP A 122 17.66 -20.77 -14.36
CA ASP A 122 18.58 -21.88 -14.70
C ASP A 122 18.78 -22.07 -16.21
N ILE A 123 17.88 -21.50 -17.04
CA ILE A 123 18.00 -21.51 -18.50
C ILE A 123 18.49 -20.13 -18.93
N THR A 124 19.78 -19.98 -19.16
CA THR A 124 20.45 -18.68 -19.30
C THR A 124 20.69 -18.27 -20.76
N SER A 125 20.31 -19.11 -21.73
CA SER A 125 20.53 -18.81 -23.16
C SER A 125 19.46 -19.39 -24.07
N GLU A 126 19.26 -18.74 -25.22
CA GLU A 126 18.38 -19.22 -26.29
C GLU A 126 18.79 -20.60 -26.82
N LYS A 127 20.10 -20.87 -26.90
CA LYS A 127 20.60 -22.16 -27.36
C LYS A 127 20.15 -23.28 -26.42
N GLN A 128 20.35 -23.08 -25.11
CA GLN A 128 19.92 -24.03 -24.10
C GLN A 128 18.40 -24.22 -24.11
N SER A 129 17.62 -23.14 -24.29
CA SER A 129 16.16 -23.24 -24.36
C SER A 129 15.69 -24.06 -25.56
N LYS A 130 16.28 -23.86 -26.74
CA LYS A 130 16.00 -24.64 -27.96
C LYS A 130 16.38 -26.12 -27.82
N GLU A 131 17.53 -26.41 -27.21
CA GLU A 131 17.95 -27.81 -26.96
C GLU A 131 16.95 -28.54 -26.05
N ILE A 132 16.42 -27.85 -25.04
CA ILE A 132 15.40 -28.41 -24.16
C ILE A 132 14.05 -28.53 -24.87
N GLU A 133 13.67 -27.55 -25.69
CA GLU A 133 12.45 -27.57 -26.50
C GLU A 133 12.41 -28.80 -27.41
N GLU A 134 13.51 -29.09 -28.13
CA GLU A 134 13.60 -30.26 -29.02
C GLU A 134 13.48 -31.59 -28.25
N LYS A 135 14.07 -31.68 -27.05
CA LYS A 135 13.88 -32.85 -26.17
C LYS A 135 12.41 -33.03 -25.74
N ILE A 136 11.70 -31.92 -25.49
CA ILE A 136 10.32 -31.91 -25.01
C ILE A 136 9.32 -32.21 -26.14
N LYS A 137 9.57 -31.75 -27.38
CA LYS A 137 8.68 -32.02 -28.54
C LYS A 137 8.50 -33.51 -28.83
N GLY A 138 9.53 -34.31 -28.63
CA GLY A 138 9.49 -35.76 -28.82
C GLY A 138 8.99 -36.55 -27.59
N ALA A 139 8.75 -35.88 -26.46
CA ALA A 139 8.41 -36.55 -25.21
C ALA A 139 6.92 -36.85 -25.08
N THR A 140 6.60 -37.94 -24.41
CA THR A 140 5.23 -38.26 -23.97
C THR A 140 5.04 -37.79 -22.53
N PHE A 141 3.94 -37.08 -22.28
CA PHE A 141 3.62 -36.55 -20.95
C PHE A 141 2.62 -37.45 -20.24
N SER A 142 2.87 -37.71 -18.96
CA SER A 142 1.91 -38.37 -18.07
C SER A 142 1.71 -37.51 -16.83
N VAL A 143 0.53 -37.64 -16.21
CA VAL A 143 0.22 -36.91 -14.98
C VAL A 143 0.87 -37.64 -13.81
N LEU A 144 1.88 -37.02 -13.21
CA LEU A 144 2.58 -37.58 -12.05
C LEU A 144 1.76 -37.46 -10.76
N SER A 145 1.09 -36.33 -10.54
CA SER A 145 0.27 -36.08 -9.35
C SER A 145 -0.78 -35.00 -9.62
N VAL A 146 -1.91 -35.10 -8.93
CA VAL A 146 -2.98 -34.09 -8.93
C VAL A 146 -3.27 -33.76 -7.47
N ASP A 147 -3.11 -32.48 -7.11
CA ASP A 147 -3.41 -31.99 -5.77
C ASP A 147 -4.51 -30.93 -5.85
N THR A 148 -5.60 -31.15 -5.11
CA THR A 148 -6.76 -30.25 -5.07
C THR A 148 -6.89 -29.68 -3.67
N LYS A 149 -6.59 -28.39 -3.52
CA LYS A 149 -6.70 -27.68 -2.23
C LYS A 149 -7.89 -26.75 -2.24
N ARG A 150 -8.71 -26.84 -1.19
CA ARG A 150 -9.79 -25.89 -0.96
C ARG A 150 -9.20 -24.61 -0.36
N THR A 151 -9.17 -23.53 -1.14
CA THR A 151 -8.72 -22.22 -0.67
C THR A 151 -9.92 -21.38 -0.24
N LYS A 152 -9.92 -20.85 0.99
CA LYS A 152 -10.93 -19.89 1.46
C LYS A 152 -10.33 -18.48 1.44
N ARG A 153 -10.99 -17.53 0.78
CA ARG A 153 -10.63 -16.11 0.83
C ARG A 153 -11.59 -15.38 1.76
N GLN A 154 -11.04 -14.76 2.80
CA GLN A 154 -11.81 -13.90 3.70
C GLN A 154 -12.00 -12.51 3.07
N PRO A 155 -13.12 -11.82 3.36
CA PRO A 155 -13.30 -10.44 2.93
C PRO A 155 -12.22 -9.54 3.54
N SER A 156 -11.86 -8.49 2.82
CA SER A 156 -10.96 -7.46 3.34
C SER A 156 -11.60 -6.73 4.51
N ALA A 157 -10.78 -6.30 5.46
CA ALA A 157 -11.24 -5.45 6.56
C ALA A 157 -11.75 -4.09 6.04
N PRO A 158 -12.59 -3.39 6.83
CA PRO A 158 -13.02 -2.03 6.53
C PRO A 158 -11.84 -1.06 6.33
N PHE A 159 -12.09 0.04 5.64
CA PHE A 159 -11.02 0.97 5.29
C PHE A 159 -10.47 1.74 6.51
N THR A 160 -9.15 1.69 6.67
CA THR A 160 -8.35 2.69 7.39
C THR A 160 -7.93 3.81 6.43
N THR A 161 -7.36 4.90 6.94
CA THR A 161 -6.89 5.99 6.07
C THR A 161 -5.85 5.53 5.05
N SER A 162 -4.89 4.68 5.45
CA SER A 162 -3.84 4.19 4.54
C SER A 162 -4.39 3.24 3.48
N THR A 163 -5.24 2.30 3.86
CA THR A 163 -5.84 1.33 2.93
C THR A 163 -6.81 1.99 1.97
N LEU A 164 -7.56 3.01 2.41
CA LEU A 164 -8.40 3.84 1.54
C LEU A 164 -7.56 4.57 0.49
N GLN A 165 -6.47 5.23 0.90
CA GLN A 165 -5.57 5.94 -0.01
C GLN A 165 -4.91 4.99 -1.02
N GLN A 166 -4.49 3.81 -0.57
CA GLN A 166 -3.90 2.78 -1.44
C GLN A 166 -4.91 2.27 -2.48
N GLU A 167 -6.13 1.93 -2.06
CA GLU A 167 -7.16 1.44 -2.99
C GLU A 167 -7.66 2.54 -3.94
N ALA A 168 -7.78 3.78 -3.47
CA ALA A 168 -8.15 4.92 -4.32
C ALA A 168 -7.08 5.22 -5.37
N SER A 169 -5.79 5.13 -5.00
CA SER A 169 -4.69 5.24 -5.96
C SER A 169 -4.74 4.10 -6.99
N ARG A 170 -4.83 2.85 -6.53
CA ARG A 170 -4.81 1.66 -7.39
C ARG A 170 -6.00 1.58 -8.35
N LYS A 171 -7.20 1.89 -7.89
CA LYS A 171 -8.45 1.69 -8.66
C LYS A 171 -8.93 2.95 -9.38
N LEU A 172 -8.70 4.12 -8.81
CA LEU A 172 -9.26 5.39 -9.30
C LEU A 172 -8.17 6.37 -9.77
N GLY A 173 -6.89 6.04 -9.60
CA GLY A 173 -5.77 6.93 -9.95
C GLY A 173 -5.71 8.20 -9.08
N PHE A 174 -6.33 8.19 -7.90
CA PHE A 174 -6.35 9.39 -7.04
C PHE A 174 -5.07 9.51 -6.23
N SER A 175 -4.52 10.73 -6.17
CA SER A 175 -3.47 11.04 -5.21
C SER A 175 -3.99 10.96 -3.78
N ALA A 176 -3.10 10.77 -2.81
CA ALA A 176 -3.45 10.76 -1.39
C ALA A 176 -4.16 12.06 -0.98
N SER A 177 -3.70 13.22 -1.47
CA SER A 177 -4.31 14.53 -1.21
C SER A 177 -5.74 14.60 -1.74
N ARG A 178 -5.97 14.23 -3.02
CA ARG A 178 -7.30 14.23 -3.63
C ARG A 178 -8.25 13.30 -2.87
N THR A 179 -7.77 12.10 -2.52
CA THR A 179 -8.54 11.13 -1.74
C THR A 179 -8.99 11.71 -0.41
N MET A 180 -8.09 12.36 0.32
CA MET A 180 -8.43 12.96 1.62
C MET A 180 -9.33 14.19 1.50
N GLN A 181 -9.20 15.00 0.45
CA GLN A 181 -10.12 16.11 0.21
C GLN A 181 -11.54 15.63 -0.05
N ILE A 182 -11.70 14.59 -0.88
CA ILE A 182 -13.00 13.97 -1.14
C ILE A 182 -13.53 13.33 0.15
N ALA A 183 -12.72 12.57 0.87
CA ALA A 183 -13.10 11.95 2.13
C ALA A 183 -13.56 12.97 3.18
N GLN A 184 -12.89 14.14 3.25
CA GLN A 184 -13.29 15.24 4.14
C GLN A 184 -14.66 15.81 3.75
N ARG A 185 -14.86 16.07 2.46
CA ARG A 185 -16.14 16.55 1.93
C ARG A 185 -17.29 15.57 2.18
N LEU A 186 -17.02 14.28 2.05
CA LEU A 186 -17.99 13.23 2.37
C LEU A 186 -18.34 13.28 3.86
N TYR A 187 -17.33 13.30 4.74
CA TYR A 187 -17.51 13.40 6.19
C TYR A 187 -18.35 14.63 6.61
N GLU A 188 -18.13 15.77 5.97
CA GLU A 188 -18.87 17.01 6.21
C GLU A 188 -20.28 17.02 5.60
N GLY A 189 -20.67 15.96 4.89
CA GLY A 189 -22.04 15.70 4.49
C GLY A 189 -22.43 16.26 3.12
N ILE A 190 -21.50 16.37 2.16
CA ILE A 190 -21.88 16.65 0.78
C ILE A 190 -22.81 15.54 0.27
N GLN A 191 -23.93 15.95 -0.34
CA GLN A 191 -24.90 15.03 -0.91
C GLN A 191 -24.32 14.36 -2.16
N VAL A 192 -24.18 13.03 -2.10
CA VAL A 192 -23.77 12.20 -3.23
C VAL A 192 -25.00 11.46 -3.73
N GLY A 193 -25.58 11.92 -4.84
CA GLY A 193 -26.76 11.30 -5.43
C GLY A 193 -28.00 11.32 -4.52
N SER A 194 -28.94 10.41 -4.79
CA SER A 194 -30.23 10.30 -4.10
C SER A 194 -30.20 9.47 -2.83
N GLU A 195 -29.15 8.67 -2.59
CA GLU A 195 -29.14 7.68 -1.51
C GLU A 195 -27.76 7.62 -0.82
N HIS A 196 -27.75 7.95 0.47
CA HIS A 196 -26.68 7.80 1.47
C HIS A 196 -25.67 8.96 1.63
N ARG A 197 -25.67 9.52 2.85
CA ARG A 197 -24.61 10.40 3.35
C ARG A 197 -23.53 9.56 4.03
N ILE A 198 -22.27 9.76 3.66
CA ILE A 198 -21.12 9.08 4.28
C ILE A 198 -20.56 9.97 5.38
N ASN A 199 -21.02 9.80 6.63
CA ASN A 199 -20.73 10.76 7.69
C ASN A 199 -19.61 10.35 8.67
N HIS A 200 -18.88 9.26 8.41
CA HIS A 200 -17.84 8.76 9.33
C HIS A 200 -16.46 9.37 9.12
N LEU A 201 -15.75 9.62 10.23
CA LEU A 201 -14.40 10.19 10.22
C LEU A 201 -13.42 9.26 9.49
N MET A 202 -12.85 9.75 8.38
CA MET A 202 -11.95 8.99 7.51
C MET A 202 -10.46 9.08 7.91
N ARG A 203 -10.14 9.82 8.98
CA ARG A 203 -8.81 9.88 9.60
C ARG A 203 -8.74 8.89 10.77
N THR A 204 -8.56 7.62 10.46
CA THR A 204 -8.49 6.52 11.45
C THR A 204 -7.41 5.51 11.07
N MET A 205 -6.68 5.03 12.08
CA MET A 205 -5.81 3.85 11.98
C MET A 205 -6.49 2.58 12.51
N ALA A 206 -7.66 2.71 13.14
CA ALA A 206 -8.44 1.58 13.63
C ALA A 206 -9.40 1.08 12.54
N TYR A 207 -9.52 -0.24 12.43
CA TYR A 207 -10.65 -0.89 11.79
C TYR A 207 -11.87 -0.64 12.66
N LYS A 208 -12.88 0.03 12.12
CA LYS A 208 -14.21 0.07 12.73
C LYS A 208 -15.01 -1.12 12.24
#